data_AF-A0A2G5PE37-F1
#
_entry.id   AF-A0A2G5PE37-F1
#
_cell.length_a   1.000
_cell.length_b   1.000
_cell.length_c   1.000
_cell.angle_alpha   90.00
_cell.angle_beta   90.00
_cell.angle_gamma   90.00
#
_symmetry.space_group_name_H-M   'P 1'
#
loop_
_entity.id
_entity.type
_entity.pdbx_description
1 polymer ?
#
loop_
_entity_poly.entity_id
_entity_poly.type
_entity_poly.pdbx_seq_one_letter_code
_entity_poly.pdbx_strand_id
1 'polypeptide(L)'
;MPANGPAVGDHSVDHFTAAHPLHSLLSALQHARVHVDIAVVVVVLAMTNLIAHFTTPWANVVTVPAAALGLVLLVRSRGLGWAELGLGREHWRSGAVYGLGAFGLVATVVAVGAVLPWTRPLFLNDHYATLSGALIASMVIIPLQTVIPEELAFRGVLHGALDRAWGFRGVLAVGSLLFGFWHIASSLGLTAGNVGFSRILGGGVFGTVVGIVGAVIATAAAGFVFSWLRRRSGSLIAPIALHWSLNGIGALAAALVWHAAS
;
A
#
# COMPACT_ATOMS: atom_id res chain seq x y z
N MET A 1 -22.73 77.86 -33.98
CA MET A 1 -22.33 77.10 -35.19
C MET A 1 -21.40 75.96 -34.77
N PRO A 2 -21.52 74.76 -35.36
CA PRO A 2 -21.51 73.50 -34.62
C PRO A 2 -20.26 72.63 -34.87
N ALA A 3 -20.02 71.64 -34.01
CA ALA A 3 -19.73 70.26 -34.42
C ALA A 3 -19.83 69.30 -33.22
N ASN A 4 -20.78 68.38 -33.34
CA ASN A 4 -20.93 67.17 -32.53
C ASN A 4 -19.78 66.19 -32.83
N GLY A 5 -19.32 65.46 -31.81
CA GLY A 5 -18.63 64.18 -31.98
C GLY A 5 -19.02 63.26 -30.82
N PRO A 6 -19.68 62.11 -31.05
CA PRO A 6 -19.93 61.16 -29.98
C PRO A 6 -18.64 60.39 -29.67
N ALA A 7 -18.19 60.44 -28.42
CA ALA A 7 -17.15 59.53 -27.94
C ALA A 7 -17.76 58.12 -27.87
N VAL A 8 -17.31 57.28 -28.80
CA VAL A 8 -17.63 55.87 -28.94
C VAL A 8 -17.40 55.15 -27.62
N GLY A 9 -18.43 54.42 -27.17
CA GLY A 9 -18.37 53.59 -25.98
C GLY A 9 -17.27 52.54 -26.08
N ASP A 10 -16.39 52.53 -25.09
CA ASP A 10 -15.52 51.39 -24.84
C ASP A 10 -16.39 50.32 -24.15
N HIS A 11 -17.04 49.49 -24.97
CA HIS A 11 -17.57 48.23 -24.50
C HIS A 11 -16.37 47.33 -24.21
N SER A 12 -15.85 47.42 -22.98
CA SER A 12 -15.12 46.33 -22.36
C SER A 12 -16.09 45.15 -22.27
N VAL A 13 -16.13 44.36 -23.34
CA VAL A 13 -16.76 43.04 -23.33
C VAL A 13 -15.94 42.23 -22.35
N ASP A 14 -16.37 42.25 -21.09
CA ASP A 14 -16.03 41.22 -20.13
C ASP A 14 -16.51 39.92 -20.77
N HIS A 15 -15.60 39.25 -21.47
CA HIS A 15 -15.75 37.86 -21.85
C HIS A 15 -15.69 37.03 -20.57
N PHE A 16 -16.75 37.12 -19.77
CA PHE A 16 -17.17 36.07 -18.87
C PHE A 16 -17.47 34.88 -19.78
N THR A 17 -16.45 34.06 -20.02
CA THR A 17 -16.62 32.72 -20.57
C THR A 17 -17.44 31.95 -19.56
N ALA A 18 -18.76 32.10 -19.64
CA ALA A 18 -19.70 31.29 -18.90
C ALA A 18 -19.38 29.84 -19.24
N ALA A 19 -18.76 29.13 -18.30
CA ALA A 19 -18.42 27.73 -18.48
C ALA A 19 -19.70 27.00 -18.89
N HIS A 20 -19.70 26.43 -20.10
CA HIS A 20 -20.90 25.84 -20.69
C HIS A 20 -21.49 24.81 -19.70
N PRO A 21 -22.81 24.81 -19.40
CA PRO A 21 -23.42 23.99 -18.35
C PRO A 21 -23.06 22.49 -18.44
N LEU A 22 -22.86 21.98 -19.65
CA LEU A 22 -22.40 20.61 -19.91
C LEU A 22 -21.00 20.32 -19.34
N HIS A 23 -20.04 21.26 -19.42
CA HIS A 23 -18.70 21.06 -18.84
C HIS A 23 -18.77 20.95 -17.31
N SER A 24 -19.58 21.80 -16.67
CA SER A 24 -19.81 21.74 -15.23
C SER A 24 -20.47 20.43 -14.80
N LEU A 25 -21.48 19.96 -15.55
CA LEU A 25 -22.13 18.67 -15.30
C LEU A 25 -21.17 17.48 -15.48
N LEU A 26 -20.39 17.46 -16.56
CA LEU A 26 -19.42 16.40 -16.83
C LEU A 26 -18.32 16.35 -15.76
N SER A 27 -17.82 17.52 -15.33
CA SER A 27 -16.87 17.60 -14.21
C SER A 27 -17.47 17.07 -12.91
N ALA A 28 -18.71 17.45 -12.58
CA ALA A 28 -19.39 16.95 -11.38
C ALA A 28 -19.59 15.43 -11.42
N LEU A 29 -19.99 14.88 -12.56
CA LEU A 29 -20.13 13.42 -12.75
C LEU A 29 -18.79 12.70 -12.63
N GLN A 30 -17.71 13.29 -13.16
CA GLN A 30 -16.37 12.72 -13.08
C GLN A 30 -15.87 12.71 -11.63
N HIS A 31 -16.07 13.79 -10.86
CA HIS A 31 -15.73 13.83 -9.45
C HIS A 31 -16.54 12.80 -8.63
N ALA A 32 -17.85 12.70 -8.88
CA ALA A 32 -18.70 11.70 -8.22
C ALA A 32 -18.22 10.26 -8.50
N ARG A 33 -17.84 9.96 -9.76
CA ARG A 33 -17.30 8.65 -10.15
C ARG A 33 -16.01 8.31 -9.41
N VAL A 34 -15.09 9.26 -9.26
CA VAL A 34 -13.83 9.04 -8.53
C VAL A 34 -14.09 8.69 -7.06
N HIS A 35 -15.03 9.36 -6.40
CA HIS A 35 -15.38 9.02 -5.02
C HIS A 35 -16.06 7.65 -4.89
N VAL A 36 -16.90 7.29 -5.87
CA VAL A 36 -17.48 5.93 -5.95
C VAL A 36 -16.39 4.89 -6.14
N ASP A 37 -15.39 5.14 -7.00
CA ASP A 37 -14.25 4.24 -7.19
C ASP A 37 -13.50 4.01 -5.88
N ILE A 38 -13.18 5.07 -5.15
CA ILE A 38 -12.52 4.97 -3.84
C ILE A 38 -13.38 4.15 -2.87
N ALA A 39 -14.68 4.43 -2.78
CA ALA A 39 -15.57 3.71 -1.88
C ALA A 39 -15.63 2.21 -2.22
N VAL A 40 -15.76 1.87 -3.50
CA VAL A 40 -15.76 0.47 -3.96
C VAL A 40 -14.43 -0.21 -3.64
N VAL A 41 -13.30 0.44 -3.91
CA VAL A 41 -11.96 -0.09 -3.59
C VAL A 41 -11.85 -0.37 -2.09
N VAL A 42 -12.22 0.59 -1.24
CA VAL A 42 -12.16 0.44 0.22
C VAL A 42 -13.05 -0.70 0.71
N VAL A 43 -14.29 -0.79 0.21
CA VAL A 43 -15.23 -1.87 0.57
C VAL A 43 -14.68 -3.23 0.14
N VAL A 44 -14.18 -3.36 -1.09
CA VAL A 44 -13.59 -4.61 -1.56
C VAL A 44 -12.38 -4.99 -0.70
N LEU A 45 -11.49 -4.05 -0.38
CA LEU A 45 -10.34 -4.33 0.48
C LEU A 45 -10.78 -4.77 1.88
N ALA A 46 -11.74 -4.08 2.50
CA ALA A 46 -12.26 -4.48 3.81
C ALA A 46 -12.85 -5.90 3.77
N MET A 47 -13.68 -6.20 2.77
CA MET A 47 -14.28 -7.53 2.61
C MET A 47 -13.22 -8.61 2.34
N THR A 48 -12.25 -8.34 1.48
CA THR A 48 -11.13 -9.24 1.21
C THR A 48 -10.34 -9.53 2.48
N ASN A 49 -10.05 -8.51 3.29
CA ASN A 49 -9.31 -8.68 4.54
C ASN A 49 -10.08 -9.55 5.54
N LEU A 50 -11.38 -9.29 5.69
CA LEU A 50 -12.26 -10.08 6.57
C LEU A 50 -12.35 -11.54 6.11
N ILE A 51 -12.54 -11.77 4.81
CA ILE A 51 -12.60 -13.12 4.25
C ILE A 51 -11.26 -13.85 4.46
N ALA A 52 -10.14 -13.19 4.16
CA ALA A 52 -8.81 -13.81 4.26
C ALA A 52 -8.44 -14.23 5.69
N HIS A 53 -8.90 -13.51 6.72
CA HIS A 53 -8.50 -13.77 8.10
C HIS A 53 -9.55 -14.52 8.94
N PHE A 54 -10.84 -14.44 8.59
CA PHE A 54 -11.92 -14.99 9.42
C PHE A 54 -12.73 -16.12 8.77
N THR A 55 -12.25 -16.69 7.65
CA THR A 55 -12.93 -17.82 7.00
C THR A 55 -12.08 -19.09 6.99
N THR A 56 -11.34 -19.35 5.91
CA THR A 56 -10.51 -20.54 5.76
C THR A 56 -9.12 -20.18 5.26
N PRO A 57 -8.09 -21.01 5.54
CA PRO A 57 -6.75 -20.78 5.01
C PRO A 57 -6.72 -20.67 3.48
N TRP A 58 -7.56 -21.45 2.78
CA TRP A 58 -7.70 -21.40 1.33
C TRP A 58 -8.30 -20.08 0.83
N ALA A 59 -9.17 -19.44 1.62
CA ALA A 59 -9.72 -18.14 1.26
C ALA A 59 -8.61 -17.08 1.17
N ASN A 60 -7.63 -17.08 2.09
CA ASN A 60 -6.49 -16.15 2.00
C ASN A 60 -5.73 -16.31 0.66
N VAL A 61 -5.42 -17.56 0.29
CA VAL A 61 -4.66 -17.89 -0.93
C VAL A 61 -5.32 -17.34 -2.20
N VAL A 62 -6.64 -17.31 -2.26
CA VAL A 62 -7.39 -16.96 -3.48
C VAL A 62 -7.94 -15.54 -3.44
N THR A 63 -8.51 -15.12 -2.31
CA THR A 63 -9.30 -13.89 -2.23
C THR A 63 -8.43 -12.64 -2.42
N VAL A 64 -7.22 -12.57 -1.85
CA VAL A 64 -6.37 -11.38 -1.99
C VAL A 64 -5.89 -11.20 -3.43
N PRO A 65 -5.30 -12.21 -4.11
CA PRO A 65 -4.93 -12.08 -5.53
C PRO A 65 -6.14 -11.79 -6.43
N ALA A 66 -7.26 -12.49 -6.23
CA ALA A 66 -8.45 -12.31 -7.06
C ALA A 66 -9.03 -10.90 -6.92
N ALA A 67 -9.09 -10.36 -5.68
CA ALA A 67 -9.55 -9.01 -5.43
C ALA A 67 -8.63 -7.96 -6.06
N ALA A 68 -7.31 -8.12 -5.93
CA ALA A 68 -6.35 -7.21 -6.56
C ALA A 68 -6.52 -7.16 -8.08
N LEU A 69 -6.64 -8.33 -8.74
CA LEU A 69 -6.88 -8.41 -10.18
C LEU A 69 -8.23 -7.80 -10.58
N GLY A 70 -9.30 -8.13 -9.84
CA GLY A 70 -10.64 -7.59 -10.09
C GLY A 70 -10.69 -6.06 -9.96
N LEU A 71 -10.02 -5.52 -8.94
CA LEU A 71 -9.90 -4.08 -8.74
C LEU A 71 -9.10 -3.40 -9.84
N VAL A 72 -7.98 -3.99 -10.29
CA VAL A 72 -7.22 -3.48 -11.45
C VAL A 72 -8.10 -3.44 -12.69
N LEU A 73 -8.82 -4.52 -13.01
CA LEU A 73 -9.73 -4.57 -14.16
C LEU A 73 -10.84 -3.50 -14.05
N LEU A 74 -11.43 -3.34 -12.87
CA LEU A 74 -12.45 -2.33 -12.60
C LEU A 74 -11.93 -0.92 -12.89
N VAL A 75 -10.84 -0.49 -12.26
CA VAL A 75 -10.34 0.88 -12.45
C VAL A 75 -9.76 1.11 -13.85
N ARG A 76 -9.22 0.06 -14.49
CA ARG A 76 -8.79 0.10 -15.90
C ARG A 76 -9.97 0.36 -16.83
N SER A 77 -11.11 -0.31 -16.62
CA SER A 77 -12.33 -0.08 -17.42
C SER A 77 -12.93 1.31 -17.20
N ARG A 78 -12.62 1.96 -16.07
CA ARG A 78 -12.98 3.35 -15.76
C ARG A 78 -11.90 4.38 -16.15
N GLY A 79 -10.87 3.95 -16.88
CA GLY A 79 -9.88 4.84 -17.50
C GLY A 79 -8.65 5.17 -16.65
N LEU A 80 -8.37 4.44 -15.56
CA LEU A 80 -7.09 4.55 -14.84
C LEU A 80 -5.95 4.00 -15.71
N GLY A 81 -4.92 4.80 -15.99
CA GLY A 81 -3.81 4.41 -16.87
C GLY A 81 -2.79 3.48 -16.21
N TRP A 82 -1.97 2.81 -17.02
CA TRP A 82 -0.88 1.96 -16.51
C TRP A 82 0.18 2.74 -15.75
N ALA A 83 0.48 3.97 -16.17
CA ALA A 83 1.41 4.85 -15.47
C ALA A 83 0.87 5.24 -14.08
N GLU A 84 -0.44 5.52 -13.97
CA GLU A 84 -1.11 5.83 -12.69
C GLU A 84 -1.10 4.61 -11.75
N LEU A 85 -1.30 3.40 -12.29
CA LEU A 85 -1.13 2.13 -11.56
C LEU A 85 0.33 1.82 -11.20
N GLY A 86 1.32 2.54 -11.72
CA GLY A 86 2.74 2.30 -11.47
C GLY A 86 3.32 1.14 -12.28
N LEU A 87 2.62 0.72 -13.32
CA LEU A 87 2.99 -0.35 -14.24
C LEU A 87 3.50 0.19 -15.59
N GLY A 88 3.66 1.52 -15.72
CA GLY A 88 4.25 2.17 -16.88
C GLY A 88 5.69 1.71 -17.13
N ARG A 89 6.00 1.35 -18.38
CA ARG A 89 7.30 0.79 -18.79
C ARG A 89 8.43 1.81 -18.71
N GLU A 90 8.09 3.08 -18.91
CA GLU A 90 8.99 4.22 -18.86
C GLU A 90 9.67 4.40 -17.49
N HIS A 91 9.08 3.86 -16.42
CA HIS A 91 9.59 3.96 -15.05
C HIS A 91 10.33 2.69 -14.57
N TRP A 92 10.49 1.66 -15.40
CA TRP A 92 11.06 0.38 -14.95
C TRP A 92 12.50 0.50 -14.45
N ARG A 93 13.34 1.29 -15.14
CA ARG A 93 14.74 1.50 -14.73
C ARG A 93 14.83 2.20 -13.38
N SER A 94 14.07 3.29 -13.21
CA SER A 94 13.97 4.01 -11.93
C SER A 94 13.46 3.08 -10.83
N GLY A 95 12.39 2.33 -11.11
CA GLY A 95 11.85 1.30 -10.21
C GLY A 95 12.90 0.28 -9.76
N ALA A 96 13.70 -0.25 -10.68
CA ALA A 96 14.75 -1.20 -10.36
C ALA A 96 15.87 -0.59 -9.49
N VAL A 97 16.30 0.65 -9.78
CA VAL A 97 17.34 1.34 -8.99
C VAL A 97 16.87 1.59 -7.56
N TYR A 98 15.68 2.19 -7.40
CA TYR A 98 15.10 2.41 -6.08
C TYR A 98 14.81 1.08 -5.35
N GLY A 99 14.35 0.05 -6.08
CA GLY A 99 14.11 -1.28 -5.55
C GLY A 99 15.38 -1.96 -5.03
N LEU A 100 16.49 -1.86 -5.77
CA LEU A 100 17.78 -2.40 -5.33
C LEU A 100 18.30 -1.66 -4.09
N GLY A 101 18.18 -0.34 -4.06
CA GLY A 101 18.53 0.46 -2.87
C GLY A 101 17.70 0.09 -1.64
N ALA A 102 16.39 -0.09 -1.81
CA ALA A 102 15.48 -0.52 -0.75
C ALA A 102 15.81 -1.94 -0.25
N PHE A 103 16.05 -2.88 -1.16
CA PHE A 103 16.50 -4.23 -0.83
C PHE A 103 17.81 -4.21 -0.03
N GLY A 104 18.83 -3.50 -0.51
CA GLY A 104 20.11 -3.41 0.17
C GLY A 104 20.00 -2.82 1.57
N LEU A 105 19.18 -1.79 1.75
CA LEU A 105 18.90 -1.20 3.06
C LEU A 105 18.24 -2.22 4.00
N VAL A 106 17.15 -2.86 3.57
CA VAL A 106 16.41 -3.82 4.42
C VAL A 106 17.26 -5.03 4.74
N ALA A 107 17.96 -5.61 3.76
CA ALA A 107 18.86 -6.73 3.97
C ALA A 107 19.91 -6.41 5.03
N THR A 108 20.50 -5.21 4.98
CA THR A 108 21.48 -4.74 5.96
C THR A 108 20.87 -4.62 7.36
N VAL A 109 19.73 -3.94 7.49
CA VAL A 109 19.05 -3.76 8.78
C VAL A 109 18.64 -5.10 9.39
N VAL A 110 18.10 -6.02 8.59
CA VAL A 110 17.70 -7.36 9.04
C VAL A 110 18.92 -8.18 9.44
N ALA A 111 20.01 -8.16 8.67
CA ALA A 111 21.24 -8.86 9.01
C ALA A 111 21.83 -8.36 10.34
N VAL A 112 21.90 -7.04 10.54
CA VAL A 112 22.34 -6.43 11.80
C VAL A 112 21.42 -6.85 12.96
N GLY A 113 20.10 -6.77 12.77
CA GLY A 113 19.11 -7.17 13.78
C GLY A 113 19.16 -8.66 14.14
N ALA A 114 19.46 -9.53 13.19
CA ALA A 114 19.55 -10.97 13.42
C ALA A 114 20.79 -11.36 14.23
N VAL A 115 21.91 -10.63 14.06
CA VAL A 115 23.17 -10.89 14.77
C VAL A 115 23.19 -10.27 16.16
N LEU A 116 22.48 -9.15 16.38
CA LEU A 116 22.44 -8.49 17.69
C LEU A 116 21.63 -9.32 18.71
N PRO A 117 22.21 -9.68 19.88
CA PRO A 117 21.53 -10.55 20.87
C PRO A 117 20.22 -9.98 21.43
N TRP A 118 20.03 -8.67 21.35
CA TRP A 118 18.99 -7.91 22.04
C TRP A 118 17.72 -7.88 21.19
N THR A 119 17.90 -7.97 19.86
CA THR A 119 16.84 -8.04 18.84
C THR A 119 16.58 -9.47 18.36
N ARG A 120 17.51 -10.40 18.58
CA ARG A 120 17.36 -11.82 18.24
C ARG A 120 16.02 -12.45 18.69
N PRO A 121 15.47 -12.15 19.90
CA PRO A 121 14.18 -12.69 20.31
C PRO A 121 12.98 -12.24 19.44
N LEU A 122 13.09 -11.13 18.70
CA LEU A 122 12.05 -10.67 17.79
C LEU A 122 11.98 -11.52 16.51
N PHE A 123 13.08 -12.20 16.15
CA PHE A 123 13.18 -13.11 15.00
C PHE A 123 12.73 -14.54 15.32
N LEU A 124 12.50 -14.87 16.60
CA LEU A 124 12.02 -16.18 17.03
C LEU A 124 10.50 -16.27 16.82
N ASN A 125 10.11 -16.66 15.60
CA ASN A 125 8.73 -16.83 15.17
C ASN A 125 8.47 -18.28 14.74
N ASP A 126 7.45 -18.90 15.36
CA ASP A 126 7.13 -20.32 15.20
C ASP A 126 6.72 -20.70 13.76
N HIS A 127 6.25 -19.73 12.95
CA HIS A 127 5.84 -19.97 11.57
C HIS A 127 7.00 -20.36 10.63
N TYR A 128 8.25 -20.07 10.99
CA TYR A 128 9.42 -20.28 10.12
C TYR A 128 10.47 -21.23 10.74
N ALA A 129 10.03 -22.20 11.54
CA ALA A 129 10.93 -23.14 12.22
C ALA A 129 11.73 -24.07 11.29
N THR A 130 11.38 -24.17 9.99
CA THR A 130 12.11 -24.98 8.99
C THR A 130 12.66 -24.13 7.85
N LEU A 131 13.89 -24.43 7.42
CA LEU A 131 14.57 -23.70 6.34
C LEU A 131 13.88 -23.87 4.99
N SER A 132 13.43 -25.10 4.67
CA SER A 132 12.71 -25.39 3.42
C SER A 132 11.35 -24.68 3.37
N GLY A 133 10.61 -24.66 4.49
CA GLY A 133 9.37 -23.92 4.61
C GLY A 133 9.56 -22.42 4.41
N ALA A 134 10.58 -21.83 5.06
CA ALA A 134 10.91 -20.43 4.91
C ALA A 134 11.36 -20.05 3.48
N LEU A 135 12.11 -20.92 2.80
CA LEU A 135 12.49 -20.71 1.40
C LEU A 135 11.29 -20.72 0.46
N ILE A 136 10.38 -21.71 0.58
CA ILE A 136 9.16 -21.75 -0.23
C ILE A 136 8.27 -20.55 0.09
N ALA A 137 8.13 -20.21 1.37
CA ALA A 137 7.38 -19.04 1.79
C ALA A 137 7.95 -17.76 1.17
N SER A 138 9.24 -17.52 1.32
CA SER A 138 9.92 -16.31 0.84
C SER A 138 9.97 -16.20 -0.68
N MET A 139 10.18 -17.30 -1.41
CA MET A 139 10.40 -17.25 -2.86
C MET A 139 9.11 -17.39 -3.68
N VAL A 140 8.06 -18.01 -3.13
CA VAL A 140 6.85 -18.36 -3.89
C VAL A 140 5.60 -17.79 -3.23
N ILE A 141 5.35 -18.15 -1.96
CA ILE A 141 4.08 -17.85 -1.30
C ILE A 141 3.96 -16.34 -1.05
N ILE A 142 4.94 -15.73 -0.38
CA ILE A 142 4.95 -14.31 -0.04
C ILE A 142 4.84 -13.41 -1.28
N PRO A 143 5.64 -13.60 -2.36
CA PRO A 143 5.48 -12.83 -3.58
C PRO A 143 4.08 -12.89 -4.18
N LEU A 144 3.52 -14.10 -4.31
CA LEU A 144 2.31 -14.34 -5.09
C LEU A 144 1.01 -14.10 -4.31
N GLN A 145 1.01 -14.40 -3.02
CA GLN A 145 -0.19 -14.29 -2.18
C GLN A 145 -0.27 -12.94 -1.47
N THR A 146 0.88 -12.30 -1.19
CA THR A 146 0.93 -11.08 -0.36
C THR A 146 1.48 -9.90 -1.16
N VAL A 147 2.76 -9.93 -1.52
CA VAL A 147 3.49 -8.75 -2.02
C VAL A 147 2.85 -8.18 -3.28
N ILE A 148 2.72 -8.98 -4.33
CA ILE A 148 2.21 -8.50 -5.62
C ILE A 148 0.75 -8.06 -5.50
N PRO A 149 -0.18 -8.88 -4.94
CA PRO A 149 -1.56 -8.47 -4.75
C PRO A 149 -1.73 -7.20 -3.92
N GLU A 150 -1.04 -7.09 -2.77
CA GLU A 150 -1.17 -5.93 -1.89
C GLU A 150 -0.58 -4.67 -2.52
N GLU A 151 0.56 -4.74 -3.17
CA GLU A 151 1.13 -3.57 -3.85
C GLU A 151 0.28 -3.13 -5.05
N LEU A 152 -0.31 -4.07 -5.79
CA LEU A 152 -1.28 -3.74 -6.84
C LEU A 152 -2.53 -3.05 -6.25
N ALA A 153 -3.07 -3.58 -5.17
CA ALA A 153 -4.26 -3.04 -4.53
C ALA A 153 -4.04 -1.65 -3.91
N PHE A 154 -2.98 -1.51 -3.09
CA PHE A 154 -2.73 -0.28 -2.34
C PHE A 154 -1.95 0.76 -3.14
N ARG A 155 -0.87 0.37 -3.83
CA ARG A 155 0.06 1.32 -4.50
C ARG A 155 -0.24 1.48 -5.99
N GLY A 156 -1.01 0.56 -6.56
CA GLY A 156 -1.59 0.69 -7.89
C GLY A 156 -2.98 1.33 -7.83
N VAL A 157 -3.98 0.54 -7.45
CA VAL A 157 -5.40 0.90 -7.54
C VAL A 157 -5.78 2.03 -6.58
N LEU A 158 -5.61 1.83 -5.27
CA LEU A 158 -6.02 2.80 -4.26
C LEU A 158 -5.20 4.09 -4.38
N HIS A 159 -3.89 4.00 -4.58
CA HIS A 159 -3.02 5.15 -4.83
C HIS A 159 -3.49 5.96 -6.03
N GLY A 160 -3.75 5.32 -7.18
CA GLY A 160 -4.23 6.02 -8.37
C GLY A 160 -5.60 6.67 -8.17
N ALA A 161 -6.52 5.99 -7.48
CA ALA A 161 -7.84 6.53 -7.17
C ALA A 161 -7.78 7.75 -6.22
N LEU A 162 -6.97 7.65 -5.15
CA LEU A 162 -6.77 8.73 -4.19
C LEU A 162 -6.04 9.93 -4.82
N ASP A 163 -5.04 9.69 -5.68
CA ASP A 163 -4.31 10.75 -6.36
C ASP A 163 -5.22 11.56 -7.30
N ARG A 164 -6.17 10.89 -7.99
CA ARG A 164 -7.20 11.57 -8.79
C ARG A 164 -8.16 12.43 -7.97
N ALA A 165 -8.51 11.99 -6.76
CA ALA A 165 -9.49 12.70 -5.93
C ALA A 165 -8.87 13.88 -5.17
N TRP A 166 -7.70 13.66 -4.57
CA TRP A 166 -7.12 14.52 -3.54
C TRP A 166 -5.62 14.75 -3.73
N GLY A 167 -5.06 14.29 -4.85
CA GLY A 167 -3.63 14.31 -5.11
C GLY A 167 -2.82 13.48 -4.11
N PHE A 168 -1.51 13.66 -4.19
CA PHE A 168 -0.59 12.89 -3.37
C PHE A 168 -0.76 13.10 -1.85
N ARG A 169 -1.33 14.23 -1.42
CA ARG A 169 -1.64 14.45 0.01
C ARG A 169 -2.71 13.48 0.50
N GLY A 170 -3.75 13.25 -0.30
CA GLY A 170 -4.78 12.26 0.00
C GLY A 170 -4.23 10.84 -0.01
N VAL A 171 -3.33 10.52 -0.95
CA VAL A 171 -2.61 9.25 -0.97
C VAL A 171 -1.83 9.03 0.33
N LEU A 172 -1.04 10.02 0.76
CA LEU A 172 -0.23 9.90 1.97
C LEU A 172 -1.09 9.81 3.23
N ALA A 173 -2.18 10.57 3.33
CA ALA A 173 -3.03 10.53 4.52
C ALA A 173 -3.93 9.28 4.52
N VAL A 174 -4.84 9.16 3.56
CA VAL A 174 -5.86 8.12 3.52
C VAL A 174 -5.26 6.77 3.16
N GLY A 175 -4.38 6.72 2.18
CA GLY A 175 -3.74 5.46 1.76
C GLY A 175 -2.90 4.83 2.86
N SER A 176 -2.12 5.63 3.60
CA SER A 176 -1.32 5.14 4.73
C SER A 176 -2.19 4.68 5.90
N LEU A 177 -3.25 5.42 6.24
CA LEU A 177 -4.19 5.02 7.30
C LEU A 177 -4.91 3.71 6.97
N LEU A 178 -5.43 3.58 5.74
CA LEU A 178 -6.08 2.35 5.28
C LEU A 178 -5.12 1.17 5.26
N PHE A 179 -3.86 1.40 4.87
CA PHE A 179 -2.83 0.37 4.95
C PHE A 179 -2.51 -0.01 6.41
N GLY A 180 -2.55 0.93 7.34
CA GLY A 180 -2.49 0.63 8.78
C GLY A 180 -3.65 -0.27 9.22
N PHE A 181 -4.88 0.10 8.88
CA PHE A 181 -6.07 -0.67 9.24
C PHE A 181 -6.14 -2.06 8.61
N TRP A 182 -5.58 -2.24 7.42
CA TRP A 182 -5.42 -3.57 6.78
C TRP A 182 -4.72 -4.59 7.69
N HIS A 183 -3.83 -4.12 8.56
CA HIS A 183 -3.03 -4.99 9.44
C HIS A 183 -3.66 -5.28 10.80
N ILE A 184 -4.89 -4.82 11.07
CA ILE A 184 -5.56 -5.09 12.34
C ILE A 184 -5.77 -6.60 12.54
N ALA A 185 -6.35 -7.28 11.55
CA ALA A 185 -6.71 -8.69 11.66
C ALA A 185 -5.47 -9.59 11.84
N SER A 186 -4.41 -9.34 11.06
CA SER A 186 -3.14 -10.07 11.18
C SER A 186 -2.40 -9.79 12.49
N SER A 187 -2.71 -8.69 13.18
CA SER A 187 -2.05 -8.31 14.45
C SER A 187 -2.73 -8.88 15.71
N LEU A 188 -3.88 -9.55 15.58
CA LEU A 188 -4.62 -10.13 16.72
C LEU A 188 -3.77 -11.15 17.50
N GLY A 189 -2.91 -11.91 16.80
CA GLY A 189 -2.02 -12.92 17.39
C GLY A 189 -0.58 -12.46 17.61
N LEU A 190 -0.25 -11.18 17.39
CA LEU A 190 1.13 -10.70 17.31
C LEU A 190 1.96 -10.99 18.57
N THR A 191 1.40 -10.72 19.76
CA THR A 191 2.10 -10.96 21.02
C THR A 191 2.20 -12.45 21.32
N ALA A 192 1.11 -13.20 21.13
CA ALA A 192 1.05 -14.64 21.41
C ALA A 192 1.98 -15.46 20.51
N GLY A 193 2.16 -15.08 19.24
CA GLY A 193 2.98 -15.79 18.27
C GLY A 193 4.44 -15.33 18.19
N ASN A 194 4.91 -14.46 19.09
CA ASN A 194 6.28 -13.95 19.06
C ASN A 194 6.86 -13.77 20.47
N VAL A 195 7.98 -14.46 20.74
CA VAL A 195 8.62 -14.46 22.05
C VAL A 195 9.06 -13.05 22.49
N GLY A 196 9.62 -12.26 21.57
CA GLY A 196 10.06 -10.90 21.86
C GLY A 196 8.89 -9.97 22.21
N PHE A 197 7.82 -9.98 21.41
CA PHE A 197 6.64 -9.16 21.69
C PHE A 197 5.92 -9.59 22.97
N SER A 198 5.80 -10.89 23.23
CA SER A 198 5.27 -11.41 24.50
C SER A 198 6.05 -10.89 25.72
N ARG A 199 7.38 -10.81 25.63
CA ARG A 199 8.23 -10.29 26.73
C ARG A 199 8.07 -8.79 26.97
N ILE A 200 7.90 -8.01 25.90
CA ILE A 200 7.86 -6.54 25.97
C ILE A 200 6.45 -6.04 26.31
N LEU A 201 5.44 -6.59 25.66
CA LEU A 201 4.06 -6.10 25.71
C LEU A 201 3.18 -6.93 26.67
N GLY A 202 3.65 -8.11 27.08
CA GLY A 202 2.87 -9.06 27.86
C GLY A 202 1.82 -9.81 27.04
N GLY A 203 1.09 -10.70 27.73
CA GLY A 203 -0.04 -11.44 27.17
C GLY A 203 -1.40 -10.84 27.55
N GLY A 204 -2.47 -11.53 27.14
CA GLY A 204 -3.85 -11.14 27.45
C GLY A 204 -4.34 -9.92 26.66
N VAL A 205 -5.54 -9.44 27.02
CA VAL A 205 -6.27 -8.40 26.26
C VAL A 205 -5.44 -7.11 26.12
N PHE A 206 -4.76 -6.68 27.18
CA PHE A 206 -3.94 -5.46 27.13
C PHE A 206 -2.79 -5.58 26.12
N GLY A 207 -2.00 -6.66 26.21
CA GLY A 207 -0.89 -6.90 25.28
C GLY A 207 -1.37 -7.00 23.83
N THR A 208 -2.51 -7.65 23.60
CA THR A 208 -3.16 -7.71 22.27
C THR A 208 -3.53 -6.32 21.76
N VAL A 209 -4.21 -5.49 22.55
CA VAL A 209 -4.64 -4.14 22.12
C VAL A 209 -3.43 -3.25 21.83
N VAL A 210 -2.43 -3.24 22.72
CA VAL A 210 -1.21 -2.44 22.50
C VAL A 210 -0.44 -2.94 21.28
N GLY A 211 -0.36 -4.26 21.09
CA GLY A 211 0.25 -4.88 19.91
C GLY A 211 -0.43 -4.45 18.60
N ILE A 212 -1.77 -4.48 18.56
CA ILE A 212 -2.54 -4.04 17.38
C ILE A 212 -2.32 -2.56 17.12
N VAL A 213 -2.44 -1.69 18.12
CA VAL A 213 -2.24 -0.24 17.95
C VAL A 213 -0.82 0.06 17.46
N GLY A 214 0.19 -0.59 18.06
CA GLY A 214 1.58 -0.46 17.63
C GLY A 214 1.78 -0.91 16.18
N ALA A 215 1.20 -2.06 15.80
CA ALA A 215 1.26 -2.57 14.43
C ALA A 215 0.58 -1.66 13.43
N VAL A 216 -0.62 -1.12 13.74
CA VAL A 216 -1.34 -0.17 12.89
C VAL A 216 -0.53 1.10 12.68
N ILE A 217 0.09 1.65 13.72
CA ILE A 217 0.93 2.87 13.61
C ILE A 217 2.18 2.57 12.77
N ALA A 218 2.87 1.46 13.06
CA ALA A 218 4.08 1.08 12.35
C ALA A 218 3.81 0.80 10.86
N THR A 219 2.71 0.10 10.56
CA THR A 219 2.32 -0.22 9.20
C THR A 219 1.76 1.00 8.48
N ALA A 220 1.07 1.94 9.14
CA ALA A 220 0.71 3.23 8.53
C ALA A 220 1.96 4.06 8.17
N ALA A 221 2.97 4.10 9.03
CA ALA A 221 4.26 4.74 8.73
C ALA A 221 4.98 4.07 7.55
N ALA A 222 5.00 2.73 7.50
CA ALA A 222 5.47 1.99 6.33
C ALA A 222 4.63 2.35 5.10
N GLY A 223 3.31 2.44 5.26
CA GLY A 223 2.31 2.94 4.32
C GLY A 223 2.76 4.17 3.56
N PHE A 224 3.17 5.17 4.34
CA PHE A 224 3.72 6.42 3.87
C PHE A 224 5.01 6.22 3.07
N VAL A 225 5.97 5.47 3.60
CA VAL A 225 7.26 5.20 2.95
C VAL A 225 7.07 4.51 1.60
N PHE A 226 6.19 3.50 1.52
CA PHE A 226 5.84 2.82 0.27
C PHE A 226 5.22 3.78 -0.74
N SER A 227 4.27 4.62 -0.32
CA SER A 227 3.64 5.61 -1.20
C SER A 227 4.62 6.66 -1.69
N TRP A 228 5.54 7.10 -0.82
CA TRP A 228 6.65 7.97 -1.18
C TRP A 228 7.60 7.30 -2.18
N LEU A 229 7.99 6.06 -1.94
CA LEU A 229 8.88 5.29 -2.82
C LEU A 229 8.23 5.05 -4.20
N ARG A 230 6.94 4.71 -4.23
CA ARG A 230 6.17 4.61 -5.46
C ARG A 230 6.22 5.91 -6.25
N ARG A 231 5.98 7.06 -5.60
CA ARG A 231 5.97 8.37 -6.28
C ARG A 231 7.37 8.77 -6.76
N ARG A 232 8.40 8.52 -5.95
CA ARG A 232 9.80 8.83 -6.32
C ARG A 232 10.29 8.00 -7.49
N SER A 233 9.95 6.72 -7.51
CA SER A 233 10.38 5.81 -8.58
C SER A 233 9.50 5.88 -9.82
N GLY A 234 8.23 6.27 -9.67
CA GLY A 234 7.24 6.19 -10.73
C GLY A 234 6.77 4.75 -11.03
N SER A 235 7.20 3.75 -10.25
CA SER A 235 6.94 2.33 -10.51
C SER A 235 6.49 1.55 -9.28
N LEU A 236 5.74 0.46 -9.50
CA LEU A 236 5.46 -0.56 -8.49
C LEU A 236 6.64 -1.51 -8.22
N ILE A 237 7.65 -1.55 -9.10
CA ILE A 237 8.82 -2.42 -8.90
C ILE A 237 9.55 -2.09 -7.59
N ALA A 238 9.73 -0.80 -7.29
CA ALA A 238 10.41 -0.37 -6.07
C ALA A 238 9.65 -0.76 -4.79
N PRO A 239 8.35 -0.45 -4.62
CA PRO A 239 7.61 -0.91 -3.45
C PRO A 239 7.45 -2.43 -3.39
N ILE A 240 7.28 -3.15 -4.52
CA ILE A 240 7.30 -4.63 -4.54
C ILE A 240 8.62 -5.17 -3.99
N ALA A 241 9.75 -4.63 -4.43
CA ALA A 241 11.06 -5.03 -3.95
C ALA A 241 11.21 -4.75 -2.44
N LEU A 242 10.80 -3.56 -1.97
CA LEU A 242 10.84 -3.20 -0.54
C LEU A 242 9.96 -4.14 0.30
N HIS A 243 8.73 -4.39 -0.14
CA HIS A 243 7.76 -5.23 0.57
C HIS A 243 8.27 -6.65 0.68
N TRP A 244 8.70 -7.23 -0.44
CA TRP A 244 9.30 -8.56 -0.44
C TRP A 244 10.56 -8.61 0.42
N SER A 245 11.39 -7.57 0.42
CA SER A 245 12.59 -7.54 1.26
C SER A 245 12.22 -7.61 2.74
N LEU A 246 11.21 -6.86 3.19
CA LEU A 246 10.77 -6.86 4.59
C LEU A 246 10.21 -8.22 5.01
N ASN A 247 9.42 -8.86 4.15
CA ASN A 247 8.73 -10.11 4.48
C ASN A 247 9.58 -11.35 4.21
N GLY A 248 10.12 -11.46 3.00
CA GLY A 248 10.93 -12.59 2.55
C GLY A 248 12.25 -12.70 3.30
N ILE A 249 13.04 -11.62 3.36
CA ILE A 249 14.30 -11.63 4.13
C ILE A 249 14.00 -11.82 5.62
N GLY A 250 12.93 -11.21 6.14
CA GLY A 250 12.48 -11.43 7.51
C GLY A 250 12.18 -12.90 7.83
N ALA A 251 11.45 -13.59 6.95
CA ALA A 251 11.14 -15.02 7.07
C ALA A 251 12.42 -15.89 7.04
N LEU A 252 13.33 -15.60 6.11
CA LEU A 252 14.61 -16.31 6.02
C LEU A 252 15.49 -16.07 7.25
N ALA A 253 15.56 -14.83 7.73
CA ALA A 253 16.31 -14.47 8.93
C ALA A 253 15.72 -15.15 10.18
N ALA A 254 14.40 -15.19 10.31
CA ALA A 254 13.72 -15.91 11.39
C ALA A 254 14.10 -17.40 11.40
N ALA A 255 14.06 -18.06 10.24
CA ALA A 255 14.43 -19.47 10.11
C ALA A 255 15.91 -19.72 10.46
N LEU A 256 16.81 -18.86 10.01
CA LEU A 256 18.24 -18.95 10.33
C LEU A 256 18.50 -18.75 11.83
N VAL A 257 17.85 -17.77 12.44
CA VAL A 257 17.98 -17.49 13.88
C VAL A 257 17.44 -18.65 14.72
N TRP A 258 16.33 -19.26 14.30
CA TRP A 258 15.73 -20.44 14.93
C TRP A 258 16.68 -21.63 14.86
N HIS A 259 17.21 -21.94 13.68
CA HIS A 259 18.13 -23.06 13.49
C HIS A 259 19.46 -22.89 14.22
N ALA A 260 19.94 -21.64 14.37
CA ALA A 260 21.13 -21.34 15.14
C ALA A 260 20.89 -21.32 16.67
N ALA A 261 19.64 -21.46 17.13
CA ALA A 261 19.26 -21.50 18.55
C ALA A 261 18.81 -22.89 19.03
N SER A 262 18.43 -23.77 18.09
CA SER A 262 18.11 -25.19 18.30
C SER A 262 19.37 -26.05 18.33
#